data_AF-A0A6J7EXM0-F1
#
_entry.id   AF-A0A6J7EXM0-F1
#
_cell.length_a   1.000
_cell.length_b   1.000
_cell.length_c   1.000
_cell.angle_alpha   90.00
_cell.angle_beta   90.00
_cell.angle_gamma   90.00
#
_symmetry.space_group_name_H-M   'P 1'
#
loop_
_entity.id
_entity.type
_entity.pdbx_description
1 polymer ?
#
loop_
_entity_poly.entity_id
_entity_poly.type
_entity_poly.pdbx_seq_one_letter_code
_entity_poly.pdbx_strand_id
1 'polypeptide(L)'
;MDPLASTSTILSPEVVGERHYSVARRVQEILQRYKELQDIIAILGLDELSEEDRLTVSRARKVQRFLSQPFYVAEVFTGVSGETVPVNETVESFEAIVNGELDSVPEQAFLNVGGVEQVLAKAKALQEGAA
;
A
#
# COMPACT_ATOMS: atom_id res chain seq x y z
N MET A 1 -3.86 -0.30 11.97
CA MET A 1 -5.28 -0.04 11.65
C MET A 1 -5.76 -1.12 10.72
N ASP A 2 -7.01 -1.58 10.87
CA ASP A 2 -7.63 -2.51 9.90
C ASP A 2 -8.48 -1.70 8.91
N PRO A 3 -8.06 -1.56 7.64
CA PRO A 3 -8.77 -0.78 6.63
C PRO A 3 -10.08 -1.41 6.15
N LEU A 4 -10.31 -2.71 6.36
CA LEU A 4 -11.55 -3.38 5.98
C LEU A 4 -12.61 -3.28 7.09
N ALA A 5 -12.18 -3.24 8.35
CA ALA A 5 -13.07 -3.02 9.49
C ALA A 5 -13.40 -1.53 9.72
N SER A 6 -12.58 -0.61 9.19
CA SER A 6 -12.78 0.83 9.32
C SER A 6 -13.83 1.32 8.32
N THR A 7 -14.83 2.06 8.81
CA THR A 7 -15.89 2.66 7.97
C THR A 7 -16.01 4.16 8.24
N SER A 8 -16.47 4.91 7.25
CA SER A 8 -16.63 6.35 7.34
C SER A 8 -17.84 6.80 6.52
N THR A 9 -18.73 7.59 7.11
CA THR A 9 -19.90 8.16 6.43
C THR A 9 -19.53 9.24 5.42
N ILE A 10 -18.37 9.87 5.59
CA ILE A 10 -17.87 10.93 4.70
C ILE A 10 -17.14 10.38 3.47
N LEU A 11 -16.93 9.07 3.38
CA LEU A 11 -16.37 8.45 2.17
C LEU A 11 -17.46 8.34 1.09
N SER A 12 -17.86 9.49 0.56
CA SER A 12 -18.79 9.62 -0.57
C SER A 12 -18.19 10.53 -1.64
N PRO A 13 -18.48 10.28 -2.94
CA PRO A 13 -17.96 11.12 -4.02
C PRO A 13 -18.32 12.61 -3.87
N GLU A 14 -19.49 12.89 -3.31
CA GLU A 14 -19.98 14.26 -3.06
C GLU A 14 -19.13 15.03 -2.04
N VAL A 15 -18.47 14.33 -1.11
CA VAL A 15 -17.68 14.95 -0.03
C VAL A 15 -16.19 14.94 -0.33
N VAL A 16 -15.64 13.80 -0.76
CA VAL A 16 -14.19 13.64 -0.99
C VAL A 16 -13.77 13.77 -2.46
N GLY A 17 -14.73 13.84 -3.38
CA GLY A 17 -14.49 13.81 -4.82
C GLY A 17 -14.38 12.40 -5.40
N GLU A 18 -14.68 12.28 -6.70
CA GLU A 18 -14.69 11.00 -7.43
C GLU A 18 -13.34 10.28 -7.41
N ARG A 19 -12.24 11.04 -7.57
CA ARG A 19 -10.89 10.46 -7.59
C ARG A 19 -10.52 9.80 -6.27
N HIS A 20 -10.71 10.51 -5.15
CA HIS A 20 -10.43 9.95 -3.83
C HIS A 20 -11.31 8.72 -3.57
N TYR A 21 -12.62 8.85 -3.81
CA TYR A 21 -13.56 7.76 -3.59
C TYR A 21 -13.20 6.50 -4.39
N SER A 22 -12.97 6.63 -5.70
CA SER A 22 -12.65 5.49 -6.57
C SER A 22 -11.34 4.80 -6.18
N VAL A 23 -10.29 5.57 -5.85
CA VAL A 23 -9.01 5.01 -5.39
C VAL A 23 -9.20 4.26 -4.07
N ALA A 24 -9.91 4.84 -3.09
CA ALA A 24 -10.18 4.18 -1.81
C ALA A 24 -10.97 2.89 -1.98
N ARG A 25 -11.98 2.86 -2.88
CA ARG A 25 -12.77 1.66 -3.17
C ARG A 25 -11.92 0.56 -3.81
N ARG A 26 -11.07 0.89 -4.79
CA ARG A 26 -10.16 -0.08 -5.41
C ARG A 26 -9.13 -0.63 -4.42
N VAL A 27 -8.62 0.20 -3.51
CA VAL A 27 -7.76 -0.25 -2.40
C VAL A 27 -8.50 -1.26 -1.51
N GLN A 28 -9.76 -1.00 -1.14
CA GLN A 28 -10.58 -1.92 -0.36
C GLN A 28 -10.80 -3.25 -1.11
N GLU A 29 -11.10 -3.21 -2.41
CA GLU A 29 -11.31 -4.39 -3.25
C GLU A 29 -10.06 -5.28 -3.31
N ILE A 30 -8.87 -4.69 -3.52
CA ILE A 30 -7.60 -5.43 -3.52
C ILE A 30 -7.35 -6.09 -2.17
N LEU A 31 -7.57 -5.37 -1.07
CA LEU A 31 -7.36 -5.91 0.29
C LEU A 31 -8.36 -7.00 0.64
N GLN A 32 -9.61 -6.87 0.18
CA GLN A 32 -10.65 -7.89 0.35
C GLN A 32 -10.29 -9.15 -0.42
N ARG A 33 -9.88 -9.02 -1.69
CA ARG A 33 -9.43 -10.14 -2.51
C ARG A 33 -8.21 -10.83 -1.91
N TYR A 34 -7.26 -10.06 -1.38
CA TYR A 34 -6.11 -10.61 -0.68
C TYR A 34 -6.51 -11.44 0.55
N LYS A 35 -7.47 -10.97 1.34
CA LYS A 35 -7.98 -11.70 2.51
C LYS A 35 -8.60 -13.04 2.12
N GLU A 36 -9.36 -13.11 1.02
CA GLU A 36 -9.90 -14.37 0.49
C GLU A 36 -8.79 -15.33 0.05
N LEU A 37 -7.72 -14.79 -0.56
CA LEU A 37 -6.57 -15.58 -1.01
C LEU A 37 -5.69 -16.04 0.15
N GLN A 38 -5.68 -15.35 1.30
CA GLN A 38 -4.85 -15.72 2.46
C GLN A 38 -5.17 -17.13 2.99
N ASP A 39 -6.46 -17.50 3.06
CA ASP A 39 -6.86 -18.84 3.51
C ASP A 39 -6.39 -19.93 2.53
N ILE A 40 -6.46 -19.64 1.22
CA ILE A 40 -5.96 -20.54 0.17
C ILE A 40 -4.43 -20.68 0.27
N ILE A 41 -3.71 -19.57 0.41
CA ILE A 41 -2.24 -19.54 0.56
C ILE A 41 -1.80 -20.33 1.79
N ALA A 42 -2.54 -20.24 2.90
CA ALA A 42 -2.22 -20.95 4.13
C ALA A 42 -2.36 -22.48 3.99
N ILE A 43 -3.22 -22.96 3.08
CA ILE A 43 -3.46 -24.39 2.84
C ILE A 43 -2.58 -24.94 1.73
N LEU A 44 -2.52 -24.25 0.58
CA LEU A 44 -1.90 -24.74 -0.66
C LEU A 44 -0.50 -24.16 -0.92
N GLY A 45 -0.20 -22.97 -0.38
CA GLY A 45 1.01 -22.21 -0.69
C GLY A 45 0.78 -21.14 -1.77
N LEU A 46 1.72 -20.20 -1.88
CA LEU A 46 1.63 -19.07 -2.81
C LEU A 46 1.80 -19.49 -4.29
N ASP A 47 2.57 -20.55 -4.54
CA ASP A 47 2.93 -21.01 -5.89
C ASP A 47 1.75 -21.64 -6.64
N GLU A 48 0.70 -22.03 -5.92
CA GLU A 48 -0.53 -22.63 -6.47
C GLU A 48 -1.56 -21.60 -6.96
N LEU A 49 -1.29 -20.31 -6.77
CA LEU A 49 -2.15 -19.24 -7.25
C LEU A 49 -1.93 -18.94 -8.74
N SER A 50 -2.99 -18.50 -9.41
CA SER A 50 -2.91 -17.95 -10.76
C SER A 50 -1.97 -16.74 -10.80
N GLU A 51 -1.38 -16.42 -11.97
CA GLU A 51 -0.50 -15.25 -12.10
C GLU A 51 -1.23 -13.94 -11.71
N GLU A 52 -2.52 -13.83 -12.03
CA GLU A 52 -3.37 -12.69 -11.67
C GLU A 52 -3.60 -12.59 -10.16
N ASP A 53 -3.89 -13.70 -9.48
CA ASP A 53 -4.05 -13.72 -8.02
C ASP A 53 -2.71 -13.43 -7.32
N ARG A 54 -1.59 -13.93 -7.86
CA ARG A 54 -0.25 -13.60 -7.35
C ARG A 54 0.05 -12.11 -7.48
N LEU A 55 -0.33 -11.49 -8.61
CA LEU A 55 -0.18 -10.05 -8.81
C LEU A 55 -1.04 -9.27 -7.80
N THR A 56 -2.28 -9.70 -7.60
CA THR A 56 -3.19 -9.12 -6.61
C THR A 56 -2.62 -9.20 -5.19
N VAL A 57 -2.08 -10.36 -4.81
CA VAL A 57 -1.40 -10.56 -3.51
C VAL A 57 -0.19 -9.62 -3.39
N SER A 58 0.63 -9.51 -4.43
CA SER A 58 1.79 -8.62 -4.41
C SER A 58 1.39 -7.16 -4.20
N ARG A 59 0.40 -6.67 -4.96
CA ARG A 59 -0.13 -5.30 -4.80
C ARG A 59 -0.75 -5.09 -3.43
N ALA A 60 -1.53 -6.04 -2.92
CA ALA A 60 -2.14 -5.96 -1.60
C ALA A 60 -1.10 -5.87 -0.48
N ARG A 61 -0.02 -6.64 -0.56
CA ARG A 61 1.09 -6.56 0.40
C ARG A 61 1.78 -5.20 0.36
N LYS A 62 1.99 -4.63 -0.84
CA LYS A 62 2.52 -3.27 -1.00
C LYS A 62 1.59 -2.22 -0.39
N VAL A 63 0.29 -2.29 -0.66
CA VAL A 63 -0.73 -1.42 -0.05
C VAL A 63 -0.70 -1.51 1.47
N GLN A 64 -0.68 -2.72 2.04
CA GLN A 64 -0.62 -2.91 3.51
C GLN A 64 0.64 -2.30 4.13
N ARG A 65 1.79 -2.43 3.45
CA ARG A 65 3.04 -1.80 3.89
C ARG A 65 2.96 -0.28 3.75
N PHE A 66 2.42 0.23 2.66
CA PHE A 66 2.33 1.67 2.38
C PHE A 66 1.33 2.40 3.30
N LEU A 67 0.38 1.69 3.91
CA LEU A 67 -0.44 2.23 5.00
C LEU A 67 0.36 2.51 6.29
N SER A 68 1.64 2.10 6.37
CA SER A 68 2.54 2.49 7.46
C SER A 68 3.26 3.81 7.12
N GLN A 69 3.31 4.71 8.10
CA GLN A 69 3.91 6.04 7.95
C GLN A 69 4.82 6.34 9.15
N PRO A 70 5.96 7.01 8.96
CA PRO A 70 6.77 7.51 10.07
C PRO A 70 6.08 8.68 10.78
N PHE A 71 5.82 8.53 12.07
CA PHE A 71 5.24 9.60 12.89
C PHE A 71 6.34 10.40 13.60
N TYR A 72 6.20 11.73 13.66
CA TYR A 72 7.13 12.61 14.39
C TYR A 72 7.36 12.17 15.84
N VAL A 73 6.31 11.72 16.52
CA VAL A 73 6.39 11.25 17.91
C VAL A 73 7.08 9.89 18.06
N ALA A 74 7.15 9.12 16.98
CA ALA A 74 7.73 7.77 16.97
C ALA A 74 9.21 7.77 16.56
N GLU A 75 9.76 8.91 16.13
CA GLU A 75 11.15 9.04 15.65
C GLU A 75 12.17 8.51 16.67
N VAL A 76 11.93 8.73 17.97
CA VAL A 76 12.80 8.21 19.05
C VAL A 76 12.82 6.69 19.15
N PHE A 77 11.81 5.99 18.63
CA PHE A 77 11.71 4.53 18.63
C PHE A 77 12.09 3.92 17.28
N THR A 78 11.74 4.57 16.19
CA THR A 78 11.95 4.05 14.83
C THR A 78 13.31 4.46 14.25
N GLY A 79 13.90 5.55 14.72
CA GLY A 79 15.07 6.19 14.11
C GLY A 79 14.79 6.78 12.73
N VAL A 80 13.52 6.84 12.31
CA VAL A 80 13.06 7.39 11.03
C VAL A 80 12.35 8.71 11.31
N SER A 81 12.79 9.78 10.66
CA SER A 81 12.18 11.10 10.84
C SER A 81 10.72 11.09 10.39
N GLY A 82 9.86 11.71 11.20
CA GLY A 82 8.44 11.80 10.90
C GLY A 82 8.16 12.67 9.68
N GLU A 83 7.05 12.40 9.00
CA GLU A 83 6.66 13.16 7.81
C GLU A 83 5.15 13.41 7.78
N THR A 84 4.75 14.54 7.20
CA THR A 84 3.37 14.85 6.88
C THR A 84 3.14 14.63 5.38
N VAL A 85 2.24 13.71 5.03
CA VAL A 85 1.85 13.46 3.64
C VAL A 85 0.54 14.20 3.32
N PRO A 86 0.51 15.08 2.31
CA PRO A 86 -0.70 15.74 1.86
C PRO A 86 -1.73 14.74 1.29
N VAL A 87 -3.02 15.01 1.49
CA VAL A 87 -4.11 14.14 1.00
C VAL A 87 -4.03 13.90 -0.51
N ASN A 88 -3.74 14.94 -1.30
CA ASN A 88 -3.63 14.79 -2.75
C ASN A 88 -2.54 13.77 -3.10
N GLU A 89 -1.35 13.92 -2.51
CA GLU A 89 -0.22 13.02 -2.72
C GLU A 89 -0.53 11.59 -2.27
N THR A 90 -1.24 11.41 -1.15
CA THR A 90 -1.73 10.09 -0.73
C THR A 90 -2.59 9.45 -1.82
N VAL A 91 -3.57 10.18 -2.35
CA VAL A 91 -4.47 9.64 -3.38
C VAL A 91 -3.70 9.26 -4.64
N GLU A 92 -2.76 10.09 -5.12
CA GLU A 92 -1.97 9.77 -6.32
C GLU A 92 -1.06 8.56 -6.07
N SER A 93 -0.47 8.48 -4.88
CA SER A 93 0.41 7.38 -4.49
C SER A 93 -0.33 6.04 -4.48
N PHE A 94 -1.52 5.99 -3.88
CA PHE A 94 -2.34 4.78 -3.89
C PHE A 94 -2.87 4.47 -5.29
N GLU A 95 -3.22 5.47 -6.09
CA GLU A 95 -3.64 5.29 -7.48
C GLU A 95 -2.56 4.60 -8.31
N ALA A 96 -1.30 5.04 -8.20
CA ALA A 96 -0.15 4.42 -8.88
C ALA A 96 0.04 2.94 -8.49
N ILE A 97 -0.13 2.60 -7.21
CA ILE A 97 -0.05 1.21 -6.74
C ILE A 97 -1.17 0.36 -7.33
N VAL A 98 -2.41 0.85 -7.28
CA VAL A 98 -3.61 0.14 -7.75
C VAL A 98 -3.59 -0.04 -9.27
N ASN A 99 -3.05 0.93 -10.02
CA ASN A 99 -2.89 0.87 -11.47
C ASN A 99 -1.74 -0.05 -11.92
N GLY A 100 -0.84 -0.44 -11.01
CA GLY A 100 0.29 -1.33 -11.31
C GLY A 100 1.56 -0.62 -11.76
N GLU A 101 1.63 0.71 -11.66
CA GLU A 101 2.80 1.50 -12.06
C GLU A 101 4.02 1.17 -11.20
N LEU A 102 3.80 0.69 -9.97
CA LEU A 102 4.83 0.34 -9.00
C LEU A 102 4.99 -1.18 -8.81
N ASP A 103 4.58 -1.99 -9.78
CA ASP A 103 4.66 -3.46 -9.70
C ASP A 103 6.10 -3.99 -9.64
N SER A 104 7.04 -3.32 -10.29
CA SER A 104 8.48 -3.67 -10.26
C SER A 104 9.18 -3.32 -8.95
N VAL A 105 8.57 -2.47 -8.12
CA VAL A 105 9.16 -1.99 -6.87
C VAL A 105 9.06 -3.07 -5.78
N PRO A 106 10.13 -3.35 -5.02
CA PRO A 106 10.11 -4.35 -3.95
C PRO A 106 9.19 -3.92 -2.79
N GLU A 107 8.47 -4.88 -2.19
CA GLU A 107 7.53 -4.63 -1.08
C GLU A 107 8.18 -3.91 0.13
N GLN A 108 9.48 -4.15 0.37
CA GLN A 108 10.22 -3.54 1.47
C GLN A 108 10.38 -2.01 1.32
N ALA A 109 10.32 -1.50 0.09
CA ALA A 109 10.42 -0.07 -0.17
C ALA A 109 9.18 0.71 0.30
N PHE A 110 8.04 0.04 0.49
CA PHE A 110 6.78 0.65 0.94
C PHE A 110 6.63 0.72 2.47
N LEU A 111 7.60 0.22 3.24
CA LEU A 111 7.51 0.21 4.70
C LEU A 111 8.04 1.53 5.29
N ASN A 112 7.25 2.18 6.17
CA ASN A 112 7.61 3.41 6.89
C ASN A 112 8.13 4.52 5.96
N VAL A 113 7.34 4.87 4.95
CA VAL A 113 7.62 5.94 3.98
C VAL A 113 6.39 6.82 3.83
N GLY A 114 6.57 8.06 3.40
CA GLY A 114 5.47 8.98 3.14
C GLY A 114 4.84 8.79 1.75
N GLY A 115 5.46 9.38 0.73
CA GLY A 115 4.99 9.37 -0.66
C GLY A 115 5.74 8.40 -1.59
N VAL A 116 5.34 8.38 -2.87
CA VAL A 116 5.97 7.55 -3.92
C VAL A 116 7.44 7.88 -4.11
N GLU A 117 7.84 9.15 -4.00
CA GLU A 117 9.24 9.54 -4.21
C GLU A 117 10.17 8.83 -3.23
N GLN A 118 9.75 8.71 -1.97
CA GLN A 118 10.52 7.99 -0.95
C GLN A 118 10.52 6.48 -1.19
N VAL A 119 9.39 5.93 -1.66
CA VAL A 119 9.33 4.52 -2.08
C VAL A 119 10.39 4.25 -3.15
N LEU A 120 10.47 5.08 -4.19
CA LEU A 120 11.43 4.92 -5.28
C LEU A 120 12.89 5.12 -4.80
N ALA A 121 13.14 6.13 -3.97
CA ALA A 121 14.46 6.36 -3.39
C ALA A 121 14.93 5.17 -2.54
N LYS A 122 14.03 4.62 -1.71
CA LYS A 122 14.31 3.44 -0.88
C LYS A 122 14.50 2.18 -1.71
N ALA A 123 13.71 2.00 -2.78
CA ALA A 123 13.88 0.90 -3.72
C ALA A 123 15.26 0.93 -4.39
N LYS A 124 15.73 2.13 -4.79
CA LYS A 124 17.07 2.31 -5.34
C LYS A 124 18.16 1.97 -4.32
N ALA A 125 18.03 2.44 -3.08
CA ALA A 125 18.97 2.13 -2.01
C ALA A 125 19.03 0.62 -1.70
N LEU A 126 17.89 -0.08 -1.76
CA LEU A 126 17.83 -1.54 -1.59
C LEU A 126 18.51 -2.28 -2.74
N GLN A 127 18.42 -1.78 -3.97
CA GLN A 127 19.13 -2.35 -5.12
C GLN A 127 20.64 -2.13 -5.01
N GLU A 128 21.08 -0.96 -4.56
CA GLU A 128 22.50 -0.62 -4.39
C GLU A 128 23.14 -1.34 -3.20
N GLY A 129 22.41 -1.54 -2.10
CA GLY A 129 22.90 -2.27 -0.92
C GLY A 129 22.81 -3.80 -1.03
N ALA A 130 22.14 -4.32 -2.06
CA ALA A 130 22.11 -5.74 -2.40
C ALA A 130 23.22 -6.13 -3.41
N ALA A 131 23.99 -5.15 -3.89
CA ALA A 131 25.19 -5.32 -4.71
C ALA A 131 26.46 -5.28 -3.84
#